data_AF-A0A3L7VVU7-F1
#
_entry.id   AF-A0A3L7VVU7-F1
#
_cell.length_a   1.000
_cell.length_b   1.000
_cell.length_c   1.000
_cell.angle_alpha   90.00
_cell.angle_beta   90.00
_cell.angle_gamma   90.00
#
_symmetry.space_group_name_H-M   'P 1'
#
loop_
_entity.id
_entity.type
_entity.pdbx_description
1 polymer ?
#
loop_
_entity_poly.entity_id
_entity_poly.type
_entity_poly.pdbx_seq_one_letter_code
_entity_poly.pdbx_strand_id
1 'polypeptide(L)'
;MPLSLLASDCCRAASAWRTRLVRDYWKGTAVATTPVQRAETGRMAEELAARSLSRSGWVILSRNLRIGRLEIDLLARDPGGELVAVEVRRRTNVGAATPAELLGARKMRALRRQRAYLPPGCRIDLLLVLGVPGKERLRLIRGVA
;
A
#
# COMPACT_ATOMS: atom_id res chain seq x y z
N MET A 1 22.06 14.93 -38.83
CA MET A 1 21.49 13.88 -39.70
C MET A 1 22.65 13.03 -40.18
N PRO A 2 22.70 11.69 -40.02
CA PRO A 2 21.60 10.70 -39.84
C PRO A 2 21.44 10.23 -38.36
N LEU A 3 20.28 9.80 -37.82
CA LEU A 3 19.50 8.55 -38.04
C LEU A 3 20.39 7.30 -37.90
N SER A 4 20.16 6.29 -37.05
CA SER A 4 18.93 5.73 -36.50
C SER A 4 19.24 4.48 -35.65
N LEU A 5 18.30 4.12 -34.76
CA LEU A 5 17.86 2.75 -34.38
C LEU A 5 18.48 1.98 -33.18
N LEU A 6 17.52 1.51 -32.34
CA LEU A 6 17.42 0.20 -31.66
C LEU A 6 18.05 -0.04 -30.28
N ALA A 7 17.16 -0.01 -29.28
CA ALA A 7 16.79 -1.12 -28.41
C ALA A 7 17.81 -2.26 -28.16
N SER A 8 18.10 -2.48 -26.88
CA SER A 8 17.90 -3.75 -26.13
C SER A 8 19.08 -4.17 -25.27
N ASP A 9 18.74 -4.37 -23.99
CA ASP A 9 19.14 -5.49 -23.15
C ASP A 9 20.52 -5.62 -22.48
N CYS A 10 20.40 -6.36 -21.36
CA CYS A 10 21.37 -7.25 -20.75
C CYS A 10 22.28 -6.70 -19.63
N CYS A 11 21.81 -7.00 -18.41
CA CYS A 11 22.53 -7.85 -17.45
C CYS A 11 24.03 -7.56 -17.23
N ARG A 12 24.32 -6.92 -16.09
CA ARG A 12 25.33 -7.33 -15.07
C ARG A 12 25.41 -6.20 -14.04
N ALA A 13 24.97 -6.39 -12.81
CA ALA A 13 25.81 -7.06 -11.83
C ALA A 13 24.97 -7.87 -10.83
N ALA A 14 25.02 -9.18 -11.01
CA ALA A 14 24.65 -10.16 -10.00
C ALA A 14 25.91 -10.96 -9.66
N SER A 15 26.52 -10.69 -8.51
CA SER A 15 27.46 -11.61 -7.84
C SER A 15 27.80 -11.08 -6.45
N ALA A 16 27.66 -11.96 -5.45
CA ALA A 16 27.51 -11.69 -4.02
C ALA A 16 26.13 -11.08 -3.74
N TRP A 17 25.16 -11.77 -3.15
CA TRP A 17 25.24 -12.52 -1.91
C TRP A 17 24.31 -13.73 -1.97
N ARG A 18 24.89 -14.92 -1.85
CA ARG A 18 24.17 -16.18 -1.76
C ARG A 18 24.01 -16.53 -0.27
N THR A 19 22.77 -16.85 0.10
CA THR A 19 22.35 -17.64 1.27
C THR A 19 22.60 -17.09 2.68
N ARG A 20 21.51 -17.10 3.47
CA ARG A 20 21.38 -16.82 4.91
C ARG A 20 21.19 -15.33 5.26
N LEU A 21 19.94 -14.91 5.35
CA LEU A 21 19.38 -13.96 6.35
C LEU A 21 17.88 -13.66 6.07
N VAL A 22 17.06 -14.70 5.92
CA VAL A 22 15.59 -14.57 6.02
C VAL A 22 15.18 -15.03 7.41
N ARG A 23 15.50 -14.24 8.45
CA ARG A 23 14.97 -14.48 9.80
C ARG A 23 15.02 -13.30 10.78
N ASP A 24 15.66 -12.17 10.47
CA ASP A 24 15.96 -11.14 11.48
C ASP A 24 15.34 -9.75 11.27
N TYR A 25 14.26 -9.61 10.48
CA TYR A 25 13.55 -8.31 10.37
C TYR A 25 12.46 -8.09 11.43
N TRP A 26 12.59 -8.76 12.58
CA TRP A 26 11.68 -8.67 13.72
C TRP A 26 12.46 -8.69 15.06
N LYS A 27 13.42 -7.76 15.23
CA LYS A 27 14.05 -7.52 16.55
C LYS A 27 13.52 -6.23 17.17
N GLY A 28 12.39 -6.40 17.84
CA GLY A 28 11.77 -5.45 18.76
C GLY A 28 10.58 -6.14 19.41
N THR A 29 10.83 -6.86 20.51
CA THR A 29 9.89 -7.61 21.39
C THR A 29 8.44 -7.71 20.90
N ALA A 30 8.07 -8.91 20.41
CA ALA A 30 6.75 -9.21 19.86
C ALA A 30 5.75 -9.44 20.96
N VAL A 31 5.20 -8.38 21.53
CA VAL A 31 3.96 -8.55 22.27
C VAL A 31 2.87 -8.82 21.23
N ALA A 32 2.40 -10.07 21.19
CA ALA A 32 1.29 -10.47 20.34
C ALA A 32 0.07 -9.60 20.69
N THR A 33 -0.32 -8.70 19.80
CA THR A 33 -1.48 -7.84 19.99
C THR A 33 -2.78 -8.63 19.84
N THR A 34 -3.76 -8.33 20.69
CA THR A 34 -5.11 -8.89 20.64
C THR A 34 -5.85 -8.44 19.37
N PRO A 35 -6.90 -9.16 18.93
CA PRO A 35 -7.73 -8.74 17.81
C PRO A 35 -8.31 -7.33 17.98
N VAL A 36 -8.70 -6.95 19.20
CA VAL A 36 -9.22 -5.61 19.53
C VAL A 36 -8.15 -4.54 19.30
N GLN A 37 -6.94 -4.75 19.82
CA GLN A 37 -5.81 -3.83 19.63
C GLN A 37 -5.45 -3.65 18.15
N ARG A 38 -5.53 -4.73 17.36
CA ARG A 38 -5.28 -4.67 15.91
C ARG A 38 -6.36 -3.88 15.17
N ALA A 39 -7.62 -4.06 15.54
CA ALA A 39 -8.74 -3.33 14.96
C ALA A 39 -8.64 -1.82 15.25
N GLU A 40 -8.33 -1.47 16.50
CA GLU A 40 -8.13 -0.08 16.90
C GLU A 40 -6.92 0.55 16.19
N THR A 41 -5.79 -0.15 16.13
CA THR A 41 -4.61 0.28 15.37
C THR A 41 -4.94 0.52 13.89
N GLY A 42 -5.75 -0.35 13.29
CA GLY A 42 -6.23 -0.20 11.92
C GLY A 42 -7.07 1.07 11.75
N ARG A 43 -8.06 1.28 12.63
CA ARG A 43 -8.92 2.47 12.62
C ARG A 43 -8.13 3.76 12.76
N MET A 44 -7.16 3.81 13.67
CA MET A 44 -6.29 4.98 13.85
C MET A 44 -5.44 5.26 12.61
N ALA A 45 -4.94 4.22 11.94
CA ALA A 45 -4.16 4.36 10.72
C ALA A 45 -5.01 4.89 9.56
N GLU A 46 -6.21 4.35 9.37
CA GLU A 46 -7.16 4.82 8.36
C GLU A 46 -7.58 6.28 8.59
N GLU A 47 -7.88 6.63 9.84
CA GLU A 47 -8.22 7.98 10.25
C GLU A 47 -7.09 8.97 9.95
N LEU A 48 -5.85 8.63 10.30
CA LEU A 48 -4.67 9.43 9.96
C LEU A 48 -4.49 9.57 8.45
N ALA A 49 -4.68 8.49 7.70
CA ALA A 49 -4.58 8.48 6.25
C ALA A 49 -5.60 9.42 5.61
N ALA A 50 -6.89 9.30 5.99
CA ALA A 50 -7.96 10.14 5.49
C ALA A 50 -7.67 11.64 5.72
N ARG A 51 -7.32 12.01 6.97
CA ARG A 51 -7.01 13.40 7.30
C ARG A 51 -5.82 13.94 6.53
N SER A 52 -4.76 13.16 6.38
CA SER A 52 -3.57 13.62 5.66
C SER A 52 -3.82 13.75 4.16
N LEU A 53 -4.54 12.81 3.55
CA LEU A 53 -4.94 12.91 2.15
C LEU A 53 -5.81 14.15 1.92
N SER A 54 -6.80 14.41 2.78
CA SER A 54 -7.62 15.64 2.71
C SER A 54 -6.78 16.91 2.80
N ARG A 55 -5.82 16.97 3.73
CA ARG A 55 -4.87 18.10 3.84
C ARG A 55 -3.99 18.27 2.61
N SER A 56 -3.75 17.20 1.86
CA SER A 56 -3.01 17.21 0.60
C SER A 56 -3.90 17.45 -0.64
N GLY A 57 -5.14 17.88 -0.46
CA GLY A 57 -6.05 18.25 -1.56
C GLY A 57 -6.84 17.08 -2.15
N TRP A 58 -6.83 15.90 -1.52
CA TRP A 58 -7.69 14.79 -1.94
C TRP A 58 -9.11 14.99 -1.39
N VAL A 59 -10.10 14.51 -2.13
CA VAL A 59 -11.50 14.49 -1.69
C VAL A 59 -11.85 13.06 -1.25
N ILE A 60 -12.04 12.85 0.05
CA ILE A 60 -12.48 11.55 0.58
C ILE A 60 -13.97 11.38 0.30
N LEU A 61 -14.32 10.36 -0.47
CA LEU A 61 -15.70 10.05 -0.85
C LEU A 61 -16.35 9.04 0.09
N SER A 62 -15.56 8.06 0.56
CA SER A 62 -16.03 7.02 1.47
C SER A 62 -14.89 6.43 2.28
N ARG A 63 -15.24 5.84 3.42
CA ARG A 63 -14.34 5.14 4.35
C ARG A 63 -14.95 3.79 4.69
N ASN A 64 -14.12 2.76 4.87
CA ASN A 64 -14.55 1.39 5.13
C ASN A 64 -15.61 0.92 4.12
N LEU A 65 -15.37 1.21 2.84
CA LEU A 65 -16.32 0.95 1.77
C LEU A 65 -16.42 -0.54 1.47
N ARG A 66 -17.65 -1.03 1.39
CA ARG A 66 -17.98 -2.41 1.04
C ARG A 66 -18.84 -2.44 -0.22
N ILE A 67 -18.33 -3.06 -1.28
CA ILE A 67 -19.08 -3.28 -2.54
C ILE A 67 -19.04 -4.78 -2.84
N GLY A 68 -20.18 -5.44 -2.70
CA GLY A 68 -20.24 -6.90 -2.78
C GLY A 68 -19.30 -7.55 -1.77
N ARG A 69 -18.27 -8.26 -2.26
CA ARG A 69 -17.25 -8.89 -1.41
C ARG A 69 -15.96 -8.08 -1.30
N LEU A 70 -15.87 -6.94 -1.98
CA LEU A 70 -14.72 -6.05 -1.96
C LEU A 70 -14.78 -5.15 -0.73
N GLU A 71 -13.67 -5.09 0.00
CA GLU A 71 -13.46 -4.14 1.08
C GLU A 71 -12.31 -3.19 0.70
N ILE A 72 -12.60 -1.90 0.71
CA ILE A 72 -11.65 -0.81 0.45
C ILE A 72 -11.63 0.12 1.67
N ASP A 73 -10.45 0.43 2.18
CA ASP A 73 -10.33 1.27 3.38
C ASP A 73 -10.78 2.71 3.09
N LEU A 74 -10.35 3.30 1.97
CA LEU A 74 -10.78 4.64 1.53
C LEU A 74 -11.10 4.67 0.03
N LEU A 75 -12.18 5.34 -0.35
CA LEU A 75 -12.44 5.76 -1.73
C LEU A 75 -12.32 7.28 -1.81
N ALA A 76 -11.52 7.79 -2.73
CA ALA A 76 -11.23 9.21 -2.83
C ALA A 76 -11.05 9.66 -4.30
N ARG A 77 -11.10 10.97 -4.52
CA ARG A 77 -10.51 11.60 -5.71
C ARG A 77 -9.16 12.21 -5.35
N ASP A 78 -8.16 11.94 -6.16
CA ASP A 78 -6.88 12.62 -6.02
C ASP A 78 -6.95 14.07 -6.55
N PRO A 79 -5.91 14.90 -6.34
CA PRO A 79 -5.93 16.30 -6.79
C PRO A 79 -6.06 16.48 -8.31
N GLY A 80 -5.76 15.43 -9.09
CA GLY A 80 -5.98 15.41 -10.54
C GLY A 80 -7.39 14.98 -10.95
N GLY A 81 -8.25 14.64 -9.98
CA GLY A 81 -9.63 14.22 -10.19
C GLY A 81 -9.82 12.72 -10.45
N GLU A 82 -8.75 11.93 -10.47
CA GLU A 82 -8.83 10.48 -10.68
C GLU A 82 -9.49 9.79 -9.47
N LEU A 83 -10.35 8.80 -9.73
CA LEU A 83 -10.93 7.99 -8.66
C LEU A 83 -9.93 6.94 -8.18
N VAL A 84 -9.72 6.88 -6.87
CA VAL A 84 -8.70 6.04 -6.24
C VAL A 84 -9.28 5.26 -5.07
N ALA A 85 -9.14 3.94 -5.12
CA ALA A 85 -9.32 3.06 -3.98
C ALA A 85 -7.97 2.93 -3.24
N VAL A 86 -7.92 3.32 -1.96
CA VAL A 86 -6.70 3.31 -1.16
C VAL A 86 -6.81 2.25 -0.07
N GLU A 87 -5.88 1.30 -0.07
CA GLU A 87 -5.65 0.41 1.08
C GLU A 87 -4.69 1.08 2.06
N VAL A 88 -4.99 1.01 3.36
CA VAL A 88 -4.16 1.59 4.42
C VAL A 88 -3.49 0.49 5.23
N ARG A 89 -2.16 0.58 5.41
CA ARG A 89 -1.41 -0.38 6.23
C ARG A 89 -0.48 0.32 7.22
N ARG A 90 -0.64 -0.02 8.50
CA ARG A 90 0.34 0.37 9.53
C ARG A 90 1.53 -0.60 9.57
N ARG A 91 2.73 -0.04 9.61
CA ARG A 91 4.00 -0.76 9.76
C ARG A 91 4.98 0.07 10.58
N THR A 92 5.83 -0.55 11.38
CA THR A 92 6.92 0.20 12.05
C THR A 92 8.03 0.57 11.06
N ASN A 93 8.35 -0.36 10.14
CA ASN A 93 9.27 -0.19 9.03
C ASN A 93 8.88 -1.16 7.89
N VAL A 94 9.29 -0.89 6.65
CA VAL A 94 8.93 -1.69 5.46
C VAL A 94 10.10 -2.22 4.64
N GLY A 95 11.36 -1.96 5.03
CA GLY A 95 12.54 -2.54 4.36
C GLY A 95 12.47 -2.48 2.83
N ALA A 96 12.92 -3.54 2.16
CA ALA A 96 12.84 -3.70 0.70
C ALA A 96 11.56 -4.43 0.21
N ALA A 97 10.50 -4.48 1.02
CA ALA A 97 9.30 -5.21 0.67
C ALA A 97 8.55 -4.56 -0.51
N THR A 98 8.12 -5.39 -1.45
CA THR A 98 7.29 -4.99 -2.58
C THR A 98 5.86 -4.64 -2.13
N PRO A 99 5.10 -3.85 -2.92
CA PRO A 99 3.70 -3.54 -2.58
C PRO A 99 2.83 -4.78 -2.39
N ALA A 100 3.05 -5.83 -3.20
CA ALA A 100 2.33 -7.09 -3.07
C ALA A 100 2.64 -7.82 -1.75
N GLU A 101 3.89 -7.80 -1.29
CA GLU A 101 4.29 -8.35 0.01
C GLU A 101 3.71 -7.54 1.17
N LEU A 102 3.64 -6.21 1.03
CA LEU A 102 3.07 -5.32 2.04
C LEU A 102 1.55 -5.49 2.21
N LEU A 103 0.84 -5.72 1.11
CA LEU A 103 -0.60 -6.05 1.08
C LEU A 103 -0.88 -7.48 1.53
N GLY A 104 0.03 -8.39 1.21
CA GLY A 104 -0.09 -9.82 1.45
C GLY A 104 -0.92 -10.53 0.38
N ALA A 105 -0.58 -11.79 0.14
CA ALA A 105 -1.13 -12.60 -0.95
C ALA A 105 -2.67 -12.74 -0.89
N ARG A 106 -3.27 -12.79 0.31
CA ARG A 106 -4.73 -12.88 0.48
C ARG A 106 -5.42 -11.63 -0.05
N LYS A 107 -4.96 -10.44 0.35
CA LYS A 107 -5.54 -9.16 -0.11
C LYS A 107 -5.32 -9.01 -1.61
N MET A 108 -4.16 -9.40 -2.12
CA MET A 108 -3.87 -9.31 -3.54
C MET A 108 -4.74 -10.19 -4.42
N ARG A 109 -5.03 -11.42 -3.99
CA ARG A 109 -6.01 -12.28 -4.67
C ARG A 109 -7.42 -11.69 -4.60
N ALA A 110 -7.81 -11.10 -3.48
CA ALA A 110 -9.12 -10.46 -3.33
C ALA A 110 -9.27 -9.28 -4.30
N LEU A 111 -8.33 -8.33 -4.30
CA LEU A 111 -8.35 -7.16 -5.19
C LEU A 111 -8.41 -7.56 -6.66
N ARG A 112 -7.62 -8.56 -7.08
CA ARG A 112 -7.67 -9.09 -8.46
C ARG A 112 -9.02 -9.69 -8.81
N ARG A 113 -9.56 -10.57 -7.95
CA ARG A 113 -10.85 -11.25 -8.19
C ARG A 113 -12.03 -10.28 -8.18
N GLN A 114 -11.90 -9.17 -7.47
CA GLN A 114 -12.98 -8.24 -7.19
C GLN A 114 -12.83 -6.91 -7.94
N ARG A 115 -11.85 -6.79 -8.84
CA ARG A 115 -11.58 -5.55 -9.59
C ARG A 115 -12.81 -5.03 -10.33
N ALA A 116 -13.65 -5.94 -10.84
CA ALA A 116 -14.88 -5.59 -11.55
C ALA A 116 -15.93 -4.86 -10.70
N TYR A 117 -15.82 -4.88 -9.36
CA TYR A 117 -16.67 -4.08 -8.48
C TYR A 117 -16.23 -2.61 -8.37
N LEU A 118 -15.03 -2.26 -8.84
CA LEU A 118 -14.57 -0.88 -8.91
C LEU A 118 -14.97 -0.27 -10.26
N PRO A 119 -15.28 1.05 -10.30
CA PRO A 119 -15.50 1.74 -11.55
C PRO A 119 -14.31 1.59 -12.52
N PRO A 120 -14.57 1.57 -13.85
CA PRO A 120 -13.50 1.60 -14.84
C PRO A 120 -12.54 2.77 -14.62
N GLY A 121 -11.24 2.53 -14.77
CA GLY A 121 -10.20 3.54 -14.54
C GLY A 121 -9.92 3.84 -13.05
N CYS A 122 -10.63 3.23 -12.10
CA CYS A 122 -10.30 3.38 -10.68
C CYS A 122 -8.92 2.80 -10.39
N ARG A 123 -8.01 3.64 -9.90
CA ARG A 123 -6.65 3.26 -9.48
C ARG A 123 -6.71 2.63 -8.10
N ILE A 124 -5.85 1.65 -7.85
CA ILE A 124 -5.68 1.07 -6.52
C ILE A 124 -4.32 1.51 -5.99
N ASP A 125 -4.32 2.22 -4.87
CA ASP A 125 -3.12 2.71 -4.19
C ASP A 125 -2.96 2.04 -2.82
N LEU A 126 -1.71 2.00 -2.33
CA LEU A 126 -1.38 1.59 -0.96
C LEU A 126 -0.80 2.78 -0.20
N LEU A 127 -1.43 3.15 0.92
CA LEU A 127 -0.93 4.15 1.84
C LEU A 127 -0.39 3.47 3.11
N LEU A 128 0.92 3.62 3.32
CA LEU A 128 1.61 3.12 4.49
C LEU A 128 1.66 4.19 5.57
N VAL A 129 1.21 3.83 6.77
CA VAL A 129 1.43 4.58 8.00
C VAL A 129 2.65 3.99 8.71
N LEU A 130 3.79 4.68 8.63
CA LEU A 130 5.09 4.21 9.09
C LEU A 130 5.47 4.82 10.43
N GLY A 131 6.03 4.01 11.33
CA GLY A 131 6.58 4.47 12.61
C GLY A 131 5.61 4.35 13.80
N VAL A 132 6.02 4.96 14.92
CA VAL A 132 5.29 4.89 16.19
C VAL A 132 4.24 6.01 16.30
N PRO A 133 3.19 5.82 17.13
CA PRO A 133 2.19 6.86 17.39
C PRO A 133 2.81 8.22 17.73
N GLY A 134 2.35 9.28 17.06
CA GLY A 134 2.81 10.66 17.24
C GLY A 134 4.07 11.03 16.44
N LYS A 135 4.74 10.07 15.80
CA LYS A 135 5.92 10.31 14.94
C LYS A 135 5.76 9.62 13.58
N GLU A 136 4.52 9.43 13.14
CA GLU A 136 4.26 8.72 11.90
C GLU A 136 4.73 9.47 10.65
N ARG A 137 5.13 8.69 9.65
CA ARG A 137 5.37 9.14 8.28
C ARG A 137 4.43 8.41 7.35
N LEU A 138 3.88 9.12 6.37
CA LEU A 138 3.03 8.50 5.36
C LEU A 138 3.81 8.26 4.08
N ARG A 139 3.61 7.08 3.47
CA ARG A 139 4.14 6.76 2.15
C ARG A 139 3.01 6.24 1.27
N LEU A 140 2.70 6.97 0.22
CA LEU A 140 1.74 6.55 -0.80
C LEU A 140 2.47 5.82 -1.94
N ILE A 141 1.99 4.63 -2.30
CA ILE A 141 2.45 3.85 -3.44
C ILE A 141 1.30 3.75 -4.42
N ARG A 142 1.48 4.28 -5.63
CA ARG A 142 0.42 4.34 -6.63
C ARG A 142 0.35 3.07 -7.49
N GLY A 143 -0.85 2.69 -7.91
CA GLY A 143 -1.06 1.66 -8.94
C GLY A 143 -0.57 0.26 -8.55
N VAL A 144 -0.97 -0.23 -7.38
CA VAL A 144 -0.51 -1.52 -6.83
C VAL A 144 -1.26 -2.75 -7.37
N ALA A 145 -2.37 -2.56 -8.09
CA ALA A 145 -3.20 -3.64 -8.63
C ALA A 145 -4.02 -3.24 -9.85
#